data_AF-A0A395ZZZ3-F1
#
_entry.id   AF-A0A395ZZZ3-F1
#
_cell.length_a   1.000
_cell.length_b   1.000
_cell.length_c   1.000
_cell.angle_alpha   90.00
_cell.angle_beta   90.00
_cell.angle_gamma   90.00
#
_symmetry.space_group_name_H-M   'P 1'
#
loop_
_entity.id
_entity.type
_entity.pdbx_description
1 polymer ?
#
loop_
_entity_poly.entity_id
_entity_poly.type
_entity_poly.pdbx_seq_one_letter_code
_entity_poly.pdbx_strand_id
1 'polypeptide(L)'
;MYMKKGMDDNSYVVYTKGSFICKGIDTPAPSLWSSYVVKDSDGTYRILGDLEQNTTVSTYMDSLKSDEDVKKLTAEVQAEYEQAQKDDTALAQFLDGLGEEADTSSSETSADGTMLTVTEGCNVRAEANSDSEIIGGLDEGDQVQKMGQEGDWIQIEYDGQTGYVYSGLLQ
;
A
#
# COMPACT_ATOMS: atom_id res chain seq x y z
N MET A 1 7.85 16.89 -18.99
CA MET A 1 8.02 17.30 -17.58
C MET A 1 7.41 18.68 -17.38
N TYR A 2 6.71 18.87 -16.26
CA TYR A 2 6.13 20.15 -15.84
C TYR A 2 6.59 20.46 -14.42
N MET A 3 6.80 21.72 -14.07
CA MET A 3 7.40 22.10 -12.78
C MET A 3 6.63 23.24 -12.13
N LYS A 4 6.41 23.14 -10.82
CA LYS A 4 5.98 24.25 -9.96
C LYS A 4 7.06 24.57 -8.94
N LYS A 5 7.04 25.80 -8.44
CA LYS A 5 7.85 26.19 -7.30
C LYS A 5 7.52 25.27 -6.12
N GLY A 6 8.51 24.91 -5.32
CA GLY A 6 8.32 24.24 -4.04
C GLY A 6 8.03 25.25 -2.93
N MET A 7 8.19 24.79 -1.69
CA MET A 7 7.97 25.60 -0.49
C MET A 7 9.01 26.70 -0.29
N ASP A 8 10.18 26.60 -0.93
CA ASP A 8 11.28 27.56 -0.85
C ASP A 8 11.96 27.77 -2.22
N ASP A 9 12.95 28.65 -2.28
CA ASP A 9 13.62 29.01 -3.54
C ASP A 9 14.49 27.89 -4.14
N ASN A 10 14.87 26.90 -3.34
CA ASN A 10 15.68 25.76 -3.74
C ASN A 10 14.85 24.48 -3.90
N SER A 11 13.52 24.55 -3.84
CA SER A 11 12.66 23.38 -4.00
C SER A 11 11.64 23.53 -5.12
N TYR A 12 11.22 22.39 -5.65
CA TYR A 12 10.33 22.28 -6.81
C TYR A 12 9.41 21.08 -6.68
N VAL A 13 8.19 21.19 -7.21
CA VAL A 13 7.33 20.04 -7.47
C VAL A 13 7.42 19.72 -8.95
N VAL A 14 7.89 18.52 -9.27
CA VAL A 14 8.10 18.07 -10.65
C VAL A 14 7.06 17.03 -11.01
N TYR A 15 6.26 17.33 -12.02
CA TYR A 15 5.30 16.42 -12.63
C TYR A 15 5.91 15.76 -13.87
N THR A 16 6.04 14.44 -13.81
CA THR A 16 6.65 13.61 -14.85
C THR A 16 5.57 12.80 -15.55
N LYS A 17 5.24 13.22 -16.78
CA LYS A 17 4.40 12.44 -17.69
C LYS A 17 5.25 11.35 -18.33
N GLY A 18 4.74 10.12 -18.32
CA GLY A 18 5.34 8.99 -19.03
C GLY A 18 4.30 7.90 -19.23
N SER A 19 4.77 6.72 -19.58
CA SER A 19 3.92 5.53 -19.65
C SER A 19 4.71 4.34 -19.13
N PHE A 20 4.01 3.41 -18.48
CA PHE A 20 4.57 2.10 -18.19
C PHE A 20 3.93 1.07 -19.09
N ILE A 21 4.65 -0.01 -19.37
CA ILE A 21 4.17 -1.14 -20.16
C ILE A 21 4.07 -2.31 -19.18
N CYS A 22 2.87 -2.85 -19.02
CA CYS A 22 2.64 -3.98 -18.13
C CYS A 22 3.17 -5.26 -18.79
N LYS A 23 3.78 -6.15 -18.02
CA LYS A 23 4.31 -7.40 -18.57
C LYS A 23 3.17 -8.23 -19.18
N GLY A 24 3.27 -8.52 -20.47
CA GLY A 24 2.23 -9.25 -21.21
C GLY A 24 1.15 -8.38 -21.85
N ILE A 25 1.27 -7.05 -21.74
CA ILE A 25 0.37 -6.08 -22.38
C ILE A 25 1.23 -5.05 -23.12
N ASP A 26 1.09 -4.98 -24.43
CA ASP A 26 1.90 -4.07 -25.27
C ASP A 26 1.42 -2.62 -25.24
N THR A 27 0.14 -2.41 -24.92
CA THR A 27 -0.46 -1.07 -24.83
C THR A 27 0.14 -0.32 -23.64
N PRO A 28 0.80 0.83 -23.86
CA PRO A 28 1.33 1.63 -22.78
C PRO A 28 0.20 2.18 -21.92
N ALA A 29 0.38 2.20 -20.61
CA ALA A 29 -0.49 2.88 -19.65
C ALA A 29 0.07 4.29 -19.37
N PRO A 30 -0.57 5.36 -19.88
CA PRO A 30 -0.18 6.73 -19.57
C PRO A 30 -0.25 6.99 -18.07
N SER A 31 0.75 7.69 -17.54
CA SER A 31 0.86 7.99 -16.13
C SER A 31 1.48 9.36 -15.88
N LEU A 32 1.14 9.93 -14.73
CA LEU A 32 1.66 11.19 -14.24
C LEU A 32 2.18 10.98 -12.82
N TRP A 33 3.49 11.00 -12.65
CA TRP A 33 4.12 10.98 -11.33
C TRP A 33 4.41 12.39 -10.87
N SER A 34 4.35 12.61 -9.56
CA SER A 34 4.79 13.87 -8.94
C SER A 34 5.89 13.58 -7.93
N SER A 35 6.90 14.43 -7.89
CA SER A 35 8.04 14.30 -6.97
C SER A 35 8.42 15.66 -6.43
N TYR A 36 8.77 15.71 -5.15
CA TYR A 36 9.37 16.89 -4.56
C TYR A 36 10.88 16.85 -4.79
N VAL A 37 11.44 17.89 -5.37
CA VAL A 37 12.86 17.98 -5.70
C VAL A 37 13.49 19.14 -4.94
N VAL A 38 14.60 18.87 -4.26
CA VAL A 38 15.38 19.88 -3.53
C VAL A 38 16.73 20.04 -4.21
N LYS A 39 17.16 21.29 -4.33
CA LYS A 39 18.49 21.69 -4.77
C LYS A 39 19.37 21.91 -3.55
N ASP A 40 20.42 21.11 -3.42
CA ASP A 40 21.42 21.25 -2.37
C ASP A 40 22.31 22.49 -2.60
N SER A 41 23.03 22.91 -1.56
CA SER A 41 23.94 24.06 -1.61
C SER A 41 25.09 23.90 -2.61
N ASP A 42 25.44 22.66 -2.95
CA ASP A 42 26.43 22.31 -3.98
C ASP A 42 25.87 22.35 -5.41
N GLY A 43 24.57 22.59 -5.56
CA GLY A 43 23.87 22.66 -6.84
C GLY A 43 23.30 21.33 -7.33
N THR A 44 23.46 20.24 -6.59
CA THR A 44 22.90 18.92 -6.90
C THR A 44 21.39 18.89 -6.64
N TYR A 45 20.64 18.17 -7.48
CA TYR A 45 19.20 17.98 -7.30
C TYR A 45 18.92 16.57 -6.79
N ARG A 46 18.04 16.47 -5.78
CA ARG A 46 17.60 15.21 -5.18
C ARG A 46 16.09 15.16 -5.08
N ILE A 47 15.51 14.00 -5.35
CA ILE A 47 14.11 13.73 -5.02
C ILE A 47 14.04 13.48 -3.51
N LEU A 48 13.18 14.22 -2.84
CA LEU A 48 12.87 13.99 -1.44
C LEU A 48 11.99 12.73 -1.34
N GLY A 49 12.55 11.67 -0.76
CA GLY A 49 11.81 10.43 -0.45
C GLY A 49 10.97 10.56 0.82
N ASP A 50 10.29 9.47 1.19
CA ASP A 50 9.56 9.33 2.47
C ASP A 50 8.55 10.47 2.73
N LEU A 51 7.74 10.76 1.70
CA LEU A 51 6.73 11.82 1.74
C LEU A 51 5.60 11.52 2.74
N GLU A 52 5.40 10.24 3.09
CA GLU A 52 4.40 9.80 4.07
C GLU A 52 4.73 10.32 5.47
N GLN A 53 6.01 10.27 5.86
CA GLN A 53 6.45 10.85 7.14
C GLN A 53 6.63 12.37 7.05
N ASN A 54 6.84 12.93 5.85
CA ASN A 54 6.92 14.37 5.63
C ASN A 54 5.56 15.00 5.30
N THR A 55 4.69 15.04 6.32
CA THR A 55 3.31 15.56 6.22
C THR A 55 3.22 17.00 5.72
N THR A 56 4.24 17.82 5.95
CA THR A 56 4.27 19.22 5.48
C THR A 56 4.44 19.29 3.97
N VAL A 57 5.40 18.54 3.41
CA VAL A 57 5.64 18.51 1.97
C VAL A 57 4.51 17.81 1.23
N SER A 58 3.97 16.71 1.76
CA SER A 58 2.86 16.01 1.12
C SER A 58 1.58 16.87 1.11
N THR A 59 1.23 17.53 2.21
CA THR A 59 0.09 18.49 2.25
C THR A 59 0.27 19.61 1.22
N TYR A 60 1.50 20.12 1.08
CA TYR A 60 1.79 21.15 0.08
C TYR A 60 1.59 20.62 -1.35
N MET A 61 2.14 19.45 -1.68
CA MET A 61 1.96 18.82 -3.00
C MET A 61 0.49 18.53 -3.30
N ASP A 62 -0.29 18.12 -2.29
CA ASP A 62 -1.73 17.91 -2.42
C ASP A 62 -2.47 19.21 -2.69
N SER A 63 -2.08 20.31 -2.05
CA SER A 63 -2.68 21.62 -2.31
C SER A 63 -2.53 22.04 -3.78
N LEU A 64 -1.40 21.72 -4.42
CA LEU A 64 -1.15 22.04 -5.82
C LEU A 64 -2.07 21.28 -6.79
N LYS A 65 -2.65 20.14 -6.39
CA LYS A 65 -3.65 19.42 -7.20
C LYS A 65 -4.90 20.27 -7.48
N SER A 66 -5.14 21.29 -6.67
CA SER A 66 -6.25 22.22 -6.86
C SER A 66 -5.96 23.36 -7.86
N ASP A 67 -4.70 23.54 -8.28
CA ASP A 67 -4.34 24.58 -9.23
C ASP A 67 -4.82 24.23 -10.65
N GLU A 68 -5.29 25.23 -11.39
CA GLU A 68 -5.92 25.02 -12.71
C GLU A 68 -4.97 24.41 -13.75
N ASP A 69 -3.69 24.74 -13.68
CA ASP A 69 -2.65 24.17 -14.54
C ASP A 69 -2.40 22.68 -14.23
N VAL A 70 -2.38 22.32 -12.94
CA VAL A 70 -2.19 20.94 -12.48
C VAL A 70 -3.42 20.09 -12.75
N LYS A 71 -4.62 20.64 -12.56
CA LYS A 71 -5.88 19.98 -12.94
C LYS A 71 -5.91 19.68 -14.43
N LYS A 72 -5.54 20.66 -15.26
CA LYS A 72 -5.48 20.48 -16.71
C LYS A 72 -4.49 19.38 -17.09
N LEU A 73 -3.28 19.42 -16.53
CA LEU A 73 -2.27 18.39 -16.78
C LEU A 73 -2.74 16.99 -16.37
N THR A 74 -3.37 16.89 -15.20
CA THR A 74 -3.93 15.62 -14.69
C THR A 74 -5.06 15.11 -15.59
N ALA A 75 -5.98 15.98 -15.99
CA ALA A 75 -7.10 15.63 -16.85
C ALA A 75 -6.64 15.17 -18.24
N GLU A 76 -5.61 15.81 -18.82
CA GLU A 76 -5.02 15.40 -20.09
C GLU A 76 -4.44 13.97 -20.00
N VAL A 77 -3.67 13.65 -18.96
CA VAL A 77 -3.10 12.31 -18.78
C VAL A 77 -4.19 11.27 -18.46
N GLN A 78 -5.19 11.64 -17.64
CA GLN A 78 -6.31 10.76 -17.32
C GLN A 78 -7.12 10.40 -18.56
N ALA A 79 -7.38 11.37 -19.46
CA ALA A 79 -8.07 11.10 -20.71
C ALA A 79 -7.29 10.12 -21.61
N GLU A 80 -5.97 10.26 -21.68
CA GLU A 80 -5.10 9.30 -22.39
C GLU A 80 -5.14 7.91 -21.74
N TYR A 81 -5.13 7.85 -20.41
CA TYR A 81 -5.22 6.60 -19.65
C TYR A 81 -6.56 5.87 -19.86
N GLU A 82 -7.68 6.59 -19.84
CA GLU A 82 -8.99 6.03 -20.14
C GLU A 82 -9.12 5.59 -21.59
N GLN A 83 -8.50 6.32 -22.52
CA GLN A 83 -8.49 5.94 -23.93
C GLN A 83 -7.70 4.64 -24.14
N ALA A 84 -6.52 4.52 -23.53
CA ALA A 84 -5.72 3.29 -23.60
C ALA A 84 -6.48 2.05 -23.10
N GLN A 85 -7.25 2.19 -22.01
CA GLN A 85 -8.09 1.09 -21.49
C GLN A 85 -9.29 0.77 -22.38
N LYS A 86 -9.88 1.78 -23.04
CA LYS A 86 -10.97 1.55 -24.02
C LYS A 86 -10.45 0.81 -25.26
N ASP A 87 -9.24 1.13 -25.68
CA ASP A 87 -8.60 0.54 -26.86
C ASP A 87 -8.04 -0.87 -26.57
N ASP A 88 -7.71 -1.18 -25.32
CA ASP A 88 -7.17 -2.47 -24.90
C ASP A 88 -7.87 -3.02 -23.63
N THR A 89 -8.75 -3.99 -23.84
CA THR A 89 -9.48 -4.65 -22.75
C THR A 89 -8.59 -5.48 -21.83
N ALA A 90 -7.46 -6.01 -22.32
CA ALA A 90 -6.51 -6.74 -21.46
C ALA A 90 -5.77 -5.77 -20.53
N LEU A 91 -5.44 -4.58 -21.02
CA LEU A 91 -4.94 -3.49 -20.19
C LEU A 91 -5.97 -3.08 -19.12
N ALA A 92 -7.22 -2.88 -19.50
CA ALA A 92 -8.29 -2.53 -18.57
C ALA A 92 -8.46 -3.58 -17.45
N GLN A 93 -8.53 -4.87 -17.81
CA GLN A 93 -8.67 -5.97 -16.85
C GLN A 93 -7.47 -6.08 -15.90
N PHE A 94 -6.26 -5.88 -16.41
CA PHE A 94 -5.05 -5.91 -15.59
C PHE A 94 -5.02 -4.77 -14.57
N LEU A 95 -5.39 -3.55 -14.99
CA LEU A 95 -5.42 -2.37 -14.12
C LEU A 95 -6.52 -2.46 -13.06
N ASP A 96 -7.69 -3.01 -13.41
CA ASP A 96 -8.78 -3.27 -12.47
C ASP A 96 -8.32 -4.21 -11.34
N GLY A 97 -7.59 -5.28 -11.70
CA GLY A 97 -7.02 -6.21 -10.73
C GLY A 97 -5.92 -5.64 -9.83
N LEU A 98 -5.23 -4.56 -10.24
CA LEU A 98 -4.26 -3.87 -9.38
C LEU A 98 -4.92 -2.99 -8.31
N GLY A 99 -6.17 -2.58 -8.53
CA GLY A 99 -6.92 -1.71 -7.61
C GLY A 99 -7.35 -2.40 -6.32
N GLU A 100 -7.38 -3.74 -6.28
CA GLU A 100 -7.68 -4.52 -5.07
C GLU A 100 -6.47 -4.75 -4.15
N GLU A 101 -5.24 -4.42 -4.57
CA GLU A 101 -4.01 -4.65 -3.78
C GLU A 101 -3.27 -3.37 -3.34
N ALA A 102 -3.88 -2.18 -3.50
CA ALA A 102 -3.23 -0.90 -3.17
C ALA A 102 -3.40 -0.41 -1.72
N ASP A 103 -3.98 -1.22 -0.82
CA ASP A 103 -4.05 -0.94 0.64
C ASP A 103 -3.10 -1.85 1.46
N THR A 104 -2.23 -2.62 0.82
CA THR A 104 -1.37 -3.60 1.50
C THR A 104 0.08 -3.49 1.04
N SER A 105 0.74 -2.39 1.43
CA SER A 105 2.20 -2.39 1.52
C SER A 105 2.63 -2.53 2.98
N SER A 106 3.15 -3.73 3.27
CA SER A 106 4.06 -4.12 4.37
C SER A 106 3.48 -5.08 5.41
N SER A 107 3.22 -6.32 5.01
CA SER A 107 3.92 -7.48 5.59
C SER A 107 3.63 -8.74 4.78
N GLU A 108 4.54 -9.68 4.83
CA GLU A 108 4.52 -10.92 4.06
C GLU A 108 3.24 -11.73 4.29
N THR A 109 2.66 -12.21 3.19
CA THR A 109 1.82 -13.40 3.04
C THR A 109 1.15 -13.93 4.31
N SER A 110 -0.12 -13.56 4.52
CA SER A 110 -1.22 -14.49 4.74
C SER A 110 -2.50 -13.71 4.99
N ALA A 111 -3.50 -13.90 4.14
CA ALA A 111 -4.83 -13.28 4.20
C ALA A 111 -5.39 -13.11 5.63
N ASP A 112 -5.25 -11.90 6.17
CA ASP A 112 -5.98 -11.46 7.35
C ASP A 112 -7.48 -11.47 7.04
N GLY A 113 -8.29 -11.86 8.02
CA GLY A 113 -9.72 -12.10 7.86
C GLY A 113 -10.09 -13.55 7.50
N THR A 114 -9.11 -14.42 7.24
CA THR A 114 -9.36 -15.87 7.02
C THR A 114 -9.87 -16.53 8.31
N MET A 115 -10.96 -17.28 8.21
CA MET A 115 -11.42 -18.16 9.28
C MET A 115 -10.60 -19.44 9.26
N LEU A 116 -9.90 -19.71 10.35
CA LEU A 116 -9.10 -20.91 10.56
C LEU A 116 -9.81 -21.83 11.55
N THR A 117 -9.70 -23.12 11.32
CA THR A 117 -10.29 -24.14 12.20
C THR A 117 -9.20 -24.77 13.06
N VAL A 118 -9.46 -24.85 14.36
CA VAL A 118 -8.56 -25.49 15.33
C VAL A 118 -8.54 -27.00 15.09
N THR A 119 -7.35 -27.54 14.80
CA THR A 119 -7.17 -28.97 14.46
C THR A 119 -7.02 -29.86 15.68
N GLU A 120 -6.57 -29.29 16.80
CA GLU A 120 -6.49 -29.94 18.11
C GLU A 120 -6.55 -28.87 19.20
N GLY A 121 -7.08 -29.21 20.38
CA GLY A 121 -7.25 -28.25 21.47
C GLY A 121 -5.94 -27.52 21.81
N CYS A 122 -5.97 -26.18 21.80
CA CYS A 122 -4.78 -25.35 21.86
C CYS A 122 -4.90 -24.22 22.89
N ASN A 123 -3.75 -23.69 23.33
CA ASN A 123 -3.69 -22.56 24.26
C ASN A 123 -3.64 -21.24 23.48
N VAL A 124 -4.40 -20.25 23.95
CA VAL A 124 -4.30 -18.86 23.53
C VAL A 124 -3.33 -18.14 24.45
N ARG A 125 -2.36 -17.45 23.86
CA ARG A 125 -1.25 -16.81 24.57
C ARG A 125 -1.27 -15.30 24.43
N ALA A 126 -0.72 -14.60 25.43
CA ALA A 126 -0.65 -13.14 25.44
C ALA A 126 0.34 -12.56 24.42
N GLU A 127 1.39 -13.29 24.04
CA GLU A 127 2.41 -12.88 23.08
C GLU A 127 2.78 -14.02 22.13
N ALA A 128 3.43 -13.71 21.01
CA ALA A 128 3.86 -14.64 19.97
C ALA A 128 5.08 -15.50 20.38
N ASN A 129 5.03 -16.16 21.54
CA ASN A 129 6.07 -17.07 22.00
C ASN A 129 5.53 -18.15 22.95
N SER A 130 6.27 -19.25 23.10
CA SER A 130 5.85 -20.42 23.90
C SER A 130 5.91 -20.21 25.41
N ASP A 131 6.59 -19.15 25.85
CA ASP A 131 6.88 -18.89 27.27
C ASP A 131 5.96 -17.81 27.86
N SER A 132 5.12 -17.18 27.04
CA SER A 132 4.20 -16.14 27.48
C SER A 132 3.04 -16.72 28.29
N GLU A 133 2.36 -15.83 29.02
CA GLU A 133 1.14 -16.15 29.75
C GLU A 133 0.07 -16.77 28.84
N ILE A 134 -0.61 -17.79 29.36
CA ILE A 134 -1.78 -18.41 28.73
C ILE A 134 -3.00 -17.64 29.20
N ILE A 135 -3.70 -17.01 28.27
CA ILE A 135 -4.88 -16.17 28.53
C ILE A 135 -6.19 -16.92 28.26
N GLY A 136 -6.12 -18.08 27.60
CA GLY A 136 -7.28 -18.88 27.28
C GLY A 136 -6.93 -20.18 26.56
N GLY A 137 -7.95 -20.86 26.05
CA GLY A 137 -7.81 -22.07 25.26
C GLY A 137 -8.95 -22.22 24.27
N LEU A 138 -8.69 -22.93 23.18
CA LEU A 138 -9.64 -23.26 22.14
C LEU A 138 -9.74 -24.78 22.02
N ASP A 139 -10.94 -25.26 21.75
CA ASP A 139 -11.21 -26.68 21.54
C ASP A 139 -11.08 -27.05 20.05
N GLU A 140 -10.87 -28.35 19.78
CA GLU A 140 -10.86 -28.86 18.40
C GLU A 140 -12.19 -28.54 17.69
N GLY A 141 -12.09 -27.98 16.48
CA GLY A 141 -13.23 -27.55 15.68
C GLY A 141 -13.68 -26.11 15.90
N ASP A 142 -13.13 -25.41 16.91
CA ASP A 142 -13.36 -23.97 17.05
C ASP A 142 -12.85 -23.21 15.82
N GLN A 143 -13.54 -22.12 15.49
CA GLN A 143 -13.15 -21.25 14.39
C GLN A 143 -12.66 -19.91 14.91
N VAL A 144 -11.49 -19.49 14.45
CA VAL A 144 -10.90 -18.19 14.79
C VAL A 144 -10.60 -17.40 13.55
N GLN A 145 -10.81 -16.10 13.62
CA GLN A 145 -10.44 -15.20 12.53
C GLN A 145 -8.99 -14.77 12.72
N LYS A 146 -8.17 -15.00 11.69
CA LYS A 146 -6.80 -14.51 11.64
C LYS A 146 -6.79 -12.98 11.53
N MET A 147 -6.13 -12.33 12.49
CA MET A 147 -5.93 -10.88 12.54
C MET A 147 -4.52 -10.45 12.16
N GLY A 148 -3.61 -11.41 12.03
CA GLY A 148 -2.20 -11.18 11.75
C GLY A 148 -1.38 -12.46 11.96
N GLN A 149 -0.08 -12.35 11.70
CA GLN A 149 0.88 -13.41 11.98
C GLN A 149 2.23 -12.84 12.39
N GLU A 150 2.81 -13.40 13.44
CA GLU A 150 4.16 -13.11 13.90
C GLU A 150 4.96 -14.41 13.98
N GLY A 151 5.83 -14.64 12.99
CA GLY A 151 6.55 -15.91 12.86
C GLY A 151 5.57 -17.09 12.69
N ASP A 152 5.66 -18.07 13.60
CA ASP A 152 4.77 -19.24 13.59
C ASP A 152 3.48 -19.03 14.39
N TRP A 153 3.19 -17.81 14.84
CA TRP A 153 2.02 -17.50 15.67
C TRP A 153 0.98 -16.72 14.90
N ILE A 154 -0.27 -17.17 14.97
CA ILE A 154 -1.44 -16.50 14.42
C ILE A 154 -2.03 -15.59 15.48
N GLN A 155 -2.20 -14.32 15.14
CA GLN A 155 -2.89 -13.35 15.98
C GLN A 155 -4.41 -13.50 15.80
N ILE A 156 -5.15 -13.52 16.91
CA ILE A 156 -6.61 -13.62 16.95
C ILE A 156 -7.19 -12.58 17.91
N GLU A 157 -8.48 -12.28 17.78
CA GLU A 157 -9.25 -11.64 18.84
C GLU A 157 -9.74 -12.72 19.81
N TYR A 158 -9.48 -12.55 21.11
CA TYR A 158 -9.94 -13.44 22.16
C TYR A 158 -10.41 -12.62 23.36
N ASP A 159 -11.69 -12.74 23.74
CA ASP A 159 -12.31 -11.99 24.85
C ASP A 159 -12.07 -10.47 24.83
N GLY A 160 -12.04 -9.87 23.62
CA GLY A 160 -11.85 -8.42 23.42
C GLY A 160 -10.39 -7.95 23.57
N GLN A 161 -9.44 -8.87 23.64
CA GLN A 161 -8.01 -8.59 23.60
C GLN A 161 -7.31 -9.39 22.49
N THR A 162 -6.08 -9.01 22.17
CA THR A 162 -5.25 -9.75 21.22
C THR A 162 -4.69 -11.01 21.88
N GLY A 163 -4.84 -12.14 21.21
CA GLY A 163 -4.25 -13.42 21.59
C GLY A 163 -3.47 -14.06 20.45
N TYR A 164 -2.60 -15.01 20.78
CA TYR A 164 -1.74 -15.70 19.83
C TYR A 164 -1.89 -17.23 19.94
N VAL A 165 -2.00 -17.90 18.80
CA VAL A 165 -2.12 -19.36 18.68
C VAL A 165 -1.05 -19.88 17.72
N TYR A 166 -0.44 -21.01 18.02
CA TYR A 166 0.57 -21.59 17.14
C TYR A 166 -0.07 -22.04 15.82
N SER A 167 0.47 -21.59 14.70
CA SER A 167 -0.07 -21.81 13.34
C SER A 167 -0.23 -23.29 12.98
N GLY A 168 0.63 -24.17 13.51
CA GLY A 168 0.55 -25.62 13.28
C GLY A 168 -0.69 -26.30 13.85
N LEU A 169 -1.52 -25.57 14.62
CA LEU A 169 -2.76 -26.06 15.24
C LEU A 169 -4.01 -25.53 14.53
N LEU A 170 -3.85 -24.89 13.38
CA LEU A 170 -4.89 -24.18 12.63
C LEU A 170 -4.83 -24.58 11.14
N GLN A 171 -6.00 -24.73 10.50
CA GLN A 171 -6.14 -25.01 9.05
C GLN A 171 -7.24 -24.21 8.38
#